data_AF-A0A5N6KGX3-F1
#
_entry.id   AF-A0A5N6KGX3-F1
#
_cell.length_a   1.000
_cell.length_b   1.000
_cell.length_c   1.000
_cell.angle_alpha   90.00
_cell.angle_beta   90.00
_cell.angle_gamma   90.00
#
_symmetry.space_group_name_H-M   'P 1'
#
loop_
_entity.id
_entity.type
_entity.pdbx_description
1 polymer ?
#
loop_
_entity_poly.entity_id
_entity_poly.type
_entity_poly.pdbx_seq_one_letter_code
_entity_poly.pdbx_strand_id
1 'polypeptide(L)'
;MAKAQKAPGTAQGSSIGGDLDIWKASQGQVAEGDYVDYTLPSWDRSHGLDIELSLEDDGDVELFISPQSAHQRAKPREDEHVLGDFSNNTTKRIVIESSNVELEGAEALLLSVYCRGSLAEPSHGPRTYSLRVKSLEKGASNGSSSNPVPIEEDTEMHGSDEEECKNCHQWVPKRTMMLHENFCLRNNISCPHCNNVFQKKSQEWQNHWHCPYDSTHGNSPESKTKHDSVFHESRQCPNCLYEATNLRDLATHRTSVCPGKIILCQFCHLEVPQEGDPFDPSPESLISGLTAHELADGARTTECHLCSKIVRLRDMSTHLKHHELEKNNRFKPDICRNINCGRTLDGVGKNGEVGAGSRMGQGPGNDLGLCSICFGPLYVSMHDPLGKAMKRRVERRYLSQLITGCGKRWCTNLYCKTARAKEAKVPQVALMAKDVLPQIQPLIAQMDDKTEPMYFCVDEGNQKRRNLAEMLAMEAGGWELEWCIAACEAEGANIDKVRTWLSNWAPRKA
;
A
#
# COMPACT_ATOMS: atom_id res chain seq x y z
N MET A 1 -24.52 41.47 0.88
CA MET A 1 -25.74 41.19 0.08
C MET A 1 -25.54 39.86 -0.61
N ALA A 2 -26.39 38.86 -0.36
CA ALA A 2 -26.27 37.53 -0.95
C ALA A 2 -26.71 37.60 -2.43
N LYS A 3 -25.78 37.45 -3.38
CA LYS A 3 -26.13 37.15 -4.77
C LYS A 3 -26.85 35.81 -4.76
N ALA A 4 -28.05 35.74 -5.33
CA ALA A 4 -28.80 34.50 -5.45
C ALA A 4 -27.99 33.51 -6.31
N GLN A 5 -27.39 32.50 -5.68
CA GLN A 5 -26.77 31.37 -6.39
C GLN A 5 -27.85 30.69 -7.24
N LYS A 6 -27.68 30.72 -8.56
CA LYS A 6 -28.60 30.08 -9.51
C LYS A 6 -28.36 28.57 -9.47
N ALA A 7 -29.43 27.77 -9.57
CA ALA A 7 -29.32 26.31 -9.45
C ALA A 7 -28.37 25.71 -10.52
N PRO A 8 -27.50 24.75 -10.15
CA PRO A 8 -26.63 24.04 -11.08
C PRO A 8 -27.42 23.34 -12.20
N GLY A 9 -26.87 23.30 -13.41
CA GLY A 9 -27.49 22.64 -14.57
C GLY A 9 -28.57 23.46 -15.29
N THR A 10 -28.70 24.76 -14.98
CA THR A 10 -29.56 25.68 -15.73
C THR A 10 -28.78 26.43 -16.81
N ALA A 11 -29.45 26.93 -17.86
CA ALA A 11 -28.81 27.64 -18.98
C ALA A 11 -28.00 28.89 -18.56
N GLN A 12 -28.21 29.42 -17.35
CA GLN A 12 -27.48 30.56 -16.81
C GLN A 12 -26.65 30.22 -15.55
N GLY A 13 -26.53 28.93 -15.19
CA GLY A 13 -25.84 28.45 -14.00
C GLY A 13 -24.67 27.51 -14.34
N SER A 14 -23.85 27.21 -13.34
CA SER A 14 -22.72 26.30 -13.48
C SER A 14 -23.16 24.86 -13.78
N SER A 15 -22.33 24.12 -14.50
CA SER A 15 -22.50 22.67 -14.71
C SER A 15 -22.42 21.92 -13.37
N ILE A 16 -23.07 20.75 -13.31
CA ILE A 16 -23.06 19.89 -12.11
C ILE A 16 -21.68 19.25 -11.89
N GLY A 17 -20.90 19.08 -12.97
CA GLY A 17 -19.66 18.33 -12.96
C GLY A 17 -19.89 16.82 -13.11
N GLY A 18 -18.97 16.00 -12.62
CA GLY A 18 -19.11 14.53 -12.62
C GLY A 18 -17.83 13.77 -12.92
N ASP A 19 -17.98 12.52 -13.34
CA ASP A 19 -16.84 11.64 -13.62
C ASP A 19 -16.23 11.93 -15.00
N LEU A 20 -14.90 11.97 -15.05
CA LEU A 20 -14.12 12.12 -16.27
C LEU A 20 -13.66 10.76 -16.81
N ASP A 21 -13.51 10.72 -18.13
CA ASP A 21 -12.98 9.59 -18.88
C ASP A 21 -11.74 10.06 -19.66
N ILE A 22 -10.68 9.24 -19.66
CA ILE A 22 -9.42 9.51 -20.38
C ILE A 22 -9.64 9.54 -21.90
N TRP A 23 -10.72 8.93 -22.40
CA TRP A 23 -11.00 8.85 -23.83
C TRP A 23 -11.89 9.98 -24.35
N LYS A 24 -12.62 10.68 -23.48
CA LYS A 24 -13.64 11.65 -23.89
C LYS A 24 -13.44 13.00 -23.21
N ALA A 25 -13.52 14.06 -24.01
CA ALA A 25 -13.60 15.40 -23.47
C ALA A 25 -14.97 15.63 -22.82
N SER A 26 -14.97 16.27 -21.67
CA SER A 26 -16.16 16.75 -20.98
C SER A 26 -16.41 18.21 -21.38
N GLN A 27 -17.66 18.56 -21.66
CA GLN A 27 -18.06 19.95 -21.90
C GLN A 27 -18.79 20.47 -20.66
N GLY A 28 -18.48 21.70 -20.27
CA GLY A 28 -19.04 22.31 -19.09
C GLY A 28 -19.17 23.82 -19.23
N GLN A 29 -19.87 24.43 -18.29
CA GLN A 29 -19.95 25.87 -18.15
C GLN A 29 -19.84 26.26 -16.68
N VAL A 30 -19.22 27.39 -16.38
CA VAL A 30 -19.03 27.87 -15.00
C VAL A 30 -19.47 29.33 -14.88
N ALA A 31 -20.24 29.62 -13.85
CA ALA A 31 -20.63 30.99 -13.50
C ALA A 31 -19.58 31.66 -12.61
N GLU A 32 -19.54 32.99 -12.62
CA GLU A 32 -18.63 33.76 -11.77
C GLU A 32 -18.86 33.46 -10.28
N GLY A 33 -17.77 33.17 -9.57
CA GLY A 33 -17.74 32.82 -8.15
C GLY A 33 -18.05 31.36 -7.84
N ASP A 34 -18.39 30.54 -8.84
CA ASP A 34 -18.76 29.14 -8.65
C ASP A 34 -17.65 28.16 -9.11
N TYR A 35 -17.72 26.95 -8.57
CA TYR A 35 -16.86 25.81 -8.94
C TYR A 35 -17.67 24.73 -9.66
N VAL A 36 -17.04 24.09 -10.64
CA VAL A 36 -17.51 22.82 -11.22
C VAL A 36 -16.50 21.74 -10.88
N ASP A 37 -16.95 20.74 -10.13
CA ASP A 37 -16.10 19.67 -9.59
C ASP A 37 -16.18 18.41 -10.48
N TYR A 38 -15.03 17.84 -10.80
CA TYR A 38 -14.88 16.63 -11.57
C TYR A 38 -14.03 15.60 -10.83
N THR A 39 -14.29 14.33 -11.09
CA THR A 39 -13.50 13.21 -10.54
C THR A 39 -13.01 12.32 -11.66
N LEU A 40 -11.72 12.03 -11.72
CA LEU A 40 -11.17 10.95 -12.52
C LEU A 40 -11.03 9.71 -11.61
N PRO A 41 -11.96 8.74 -11.68
CA PRO A 41 -12.06 7.67 -10.70
C PRO A 41 -10.93 6.64 -10.81
N SER A 42 -10.35 6.46 -12.00
CA SER A 42 -9.24 5.54 -12.20
C SER A 42 -8.45 5.86 -13.46
N TRP A 43 -7.15 5.57 -13.44
CA TRP A 43 -6.26 5.61 -14.59
C TRP A 43 -5.15 4.58 -14.40
N ASP A 44 -4.36 4.33 -15.45
CA ASP A 44 -3.17 3.51 -15.35
C ASP A 44 -2.04 4.28 -14.66
N ARG A 45 -1.73 3.92 -13.41
CA ARG A 45 -0.70 4.58 -12.58
C ARG A 45 0.72 4.43 -13.13
N SER A 46 0.95 3.56 -14.12
CA SER A 46 2.25 3.46 -14.78
C SER A 46 2.51 4.60 -15.77
N HIS A 47 1.45 5.33 -16.15
CA HIS A 47 1.44 6.42 -17.12
C HIS A 47 1.22 7.79 -16.45
N GLY A 48 1.76 8.83 -17.07
CA GLY A 48 1.48 10.21 -16.66
C GLY A 48 0.11 10.67 -17.13
N LEU A 49 -0.31 11.86 -16.72
CA LEU A 49 -1.56 12.49 -17.14
C LEU A 49 -1.29 13.85 -17.77
N ASP A 50 -2.00 14.14 -18.86
CA ASP A 50 -2.03 15.44 -19.51
C ASP A 50 -3.46 15.98 -19.48
N ILE A 51 -3.65 17.05 -18.71
CA ILE A 51 -4.96 17.62 -18.41
C ILE A 51 -5.04 18.97 -19.10
N GLU A 52 -5.98 19.09 -20.03
CA GLU A 52 -6.13 20.22 -20.93
C GLU A 52 -7.54 20.80 -20.77
N LEU A 53 -7.62 22.10 -20.49
CA LEU A 53 -8.87 22.86 -20.47
C LEU A 53 -8.81 23.93 -21.54
N SER A 54 -9.81 23.96 -22.41
CA SER A 54 -9.92 24.94 -23.49
C SER A 54 -11.23 25.70 -23.40
N LEU A 55 -11.16 27.02 -23.45
CA LEU A 55 -12.31 27.93 -23.44
C LEU A 55 -12.85 28.14 -24.86
N GLU A 56 -14.18 28.22 -25.01
CA GLU A 56 -14.82 28.51 -26.31
C GLU A 56 -14.94 30.02 -26.57
N ASP A 57 -15.02 30.83 -25.51
CA ASP A 57 -15.13 32.29 -25.56
C ASP A 57 -13.91 32.97 -24.91
N ASP A 58 -13.68 34.25 -25.26
CA ASP A 58 -12.74 35.13 -24.54
C ASP A 58 -13.23 35.35 -23.09
N GLY A 59 -12.76 34.48 -22.21
CA GLY A 59 -13.08 34.45 -20.79
C GLY A 59 -11.91 33.96 -19.97
N ASP A 60 -12.06 34.03 -18.65
CA ASP A 60 -11.03 33.60 -17.71
C ASP A 60 -11.62 32.60 -16.71
N VAL A 61 -10.97 31.45 -16.64
CA VAL A 61 -11.26 30.40 -15.65
C VAL A 61 -9.95 30.00 -14.99
N GLU A 62 -10.00 29.19 -13.95
CA GLU A 62 -8.85 28.64 -13.25
C GLU A 62 -9.07 27.14 -13.12
N LEU A 63 -7.99 26.36 -13.21
CA LEU A 63 -8.03 24.90 -13.10
C LEU A 63 -7.24 24.47 -11.88
N PHE A 64 -7.88 23.72 -10.98
CA PHE A 64 -7.28 23.18 -9.76
C PHE A 64 -7.37 21.67 -9.74
N ILE A 65 -6.34 21.01 -9.24
CA ILE A 65 -6.22 19.56 -9.21
C ILE A 65 -5.69 19.13 -7.84
N SER A 66 -6.27 18.07 -7.28
CA SER A 66 -5.75 17.42 -6.08
C SER A 66 -5.97 15.90 -6.15
N PRO A 67 -4.96 15.09 -5.79
CA PRO A 67 -5.11 13.65 -5.66
C PRO A 67 -6.04 13.34 -4.48
N GLN A 68 -7.01 12.45 -4.68
CA GLN A 68 -7.80 11.90 -3.58
C GLN A 68 -7.04 10.73 -2.98
N SER A 69 -6.62 10.84 -1.73
CA SER A 69 -5.89 9.79 -1.02
C SER A 69 -6.35 9.71 0.44
N ALA A 70 -5.79 8.78 1.22
CA ALA A 70 -6.05 8.72 2.65
C ALA A 70 -5.68 10.04 3.36
N HIS A 71 -4.66 10.76 2.89
CA HIS A 71 -4.22 12.02 3.50
C HIS A 71 -4.68 13.27 2.76
N GLN A 72 -5.51 13.16 1.71
CA GLN A 72 -6.08 14.30 0.99
C GLN A 72 -7.50 13.97 0.54
N ARG A 73 -8.51 14.46 1.27
CA ARG A 73 -9.93 14.19 0.99
C ARG A 73 -10.70 15.40 0.44
N ALA A 74 -10.20 16.60 0.71
CA ALA A 74 -10.87 17.83 0.31
C ALA A 74 -10.85 18.03 -1.21
N LYS A 75 -11.93 18.60 -1.73
CA LYS A 75 -12.02 19.01 -3.13
C LYS A 75 -11.13 20.22 -3.40
N PRO A 76 -10.50 20.33 -4.59
CA PRO A 76 -9.62 21.44 -4.92
C PRO A 76 -10.34 22.79 -4.86
N ARG A 77 -9.79 23.77 -4.16
CA ARG A 77 -10.25 25.16 -4.11
C ARG A 77 -9.08 26.11 -4.37
N GLU A 78 -9.39 27.39 -4.59
CA GLU A 78 -8.35 28.38 -4.89
C GLU A 78 -7.28 28.47 -3.79
N ASP A 79 -7.67 28.22 -2.54
CA ASP A 79 -6.82 28.23 -1.36
C ASP A 79 -6.47 26.83 -0.84
N GLU A 80 -6.93 25.75 -1.50
CA GLU A 80 -6.68 24.36 -1.09
C GLU A 80 -6.58 23.47 -2.33
N HIS A 81 -5.42 23.44 -2.96
CA HIS A 81 -5.13 22.58 -4.11
C HIS A 81 -3.65 22.20 -4.15
N VAL A 82 -3.34 21.08 -4.80
CA VAL A 82 -1.95 20.61 -5.01
C VAL A 82 -1.37 21.21 -6.29
N LEU A 83 -2.12 21.19 -7.39
CA LEU A 83 -1.72 21.78 -8.66
C LEU A 83 -2.78 22.77 -9.13
N GLY A 84 -2.35 23.90 -9.69
CA GLY A 84 -3.23 24.96 -10.13
C GLY A 84 -2.67 25.76 -11.30
N ASP A 85 -3.54 26.11 -12.25
CA ASP A 85 -3.23 27.01 -13.38
C ASP A 85 -4.07 28.29 -13.30
N PHE A 86 -3.40 29.38 -12.90
CA PHE A 86 -3.95 30.73 -12.76
C PHE A 86 -3.71 31.61 -13.99
N SER A 87 -3.11 31.09 -15.06
CA SER A 87 -2.81 31.87 -16.26
C SER A 87 -4.08 32.46 -16.89
N ASN A 88 -3.94 33.52 -17.69
CA ASN A 88 -5.06 34.11 -18.42
C ASN A 88 -5.21 33.51 -19.83
N ASN A 89 -4.59 32.36 -20.07
CA ASN A 89 -4.64 31.70 -21.37
C ASN A 89 -6.00 31.04 -21.58
N THR A 90 -6.49 31.09 -22.82
CA THR A 90 -7.71 30.39 -23.25
C THR A 90 -7.57 28.88 -23.16
N THR A 91 -6.35 28.37 -23.30
CA THR A 91 -6.00 26.97 -23.05
C THR A 91 -5.10 26.85 -21.83
N LYS A 92 -5.48 25.97 -20.90
CA LYS A 92 -4.73 25.62 -19.70
C LYS A 92 -4.29 24.18 -19.79
N ARG A 93 -3.07 23.90 -19.35
CA ARG A 93 -2.50 22.56 -19.45
C ARG A 93 -1.67 22.22 -18.23
N ILE A 94 -2.02 21.15 -17.54
CA ILE A 94 -1.27 20.60 -16.42
C ILE A 94 -0.83 19.18 -16.78
N VAL A 95 0.48 18.98 -16.83
CA VAL A 95 1.12 17.69 -17.10
C VAL A 95 1.63 17.11 -15.78
N ILE A 96 1.20 15.90 -15.45
CA ILE A 96 1.59 15.18 -14.23
C ILE A 96 2.35 13.92 -14.64
N GLU A 97 3.63 13.84 -14.31
CA GLU A 97 4.43 12.64 -14.56
C GLU A 97 4.02 11.48 -13.64
N SER A 98 4.23 10.24 -14.08
CA SER A 98 3.92 9.06 -13.25
C SER A 98 4.83 8.89 -12.03
N SER A 99 5.98 9.57 -12.03
CA SER A 99 6.93 9.65 -10.91
C SER A 99 6.55 10.69 -9.85
N ASN A 100 5.47 11.46 -10.07
CA ASN A 100 5.09 12.52 -9.15
C ASN A 100 4.63 11.92 -7.80
N VAL A 101 5.29 12.33 -6.72
CA VAL A 101 5.02 11.86 -5.34
C VAL A 101 3.58 12.14 -4.90
N GLU A 102 2.95 13.20 -5.41
CA GLU A 102 1.58 13.56 -5.08
C GLU A 102 0.56 12.51 -5.57
N LEU A 103 0.91 11.71 -6.58
CA LEU A 103 0.06 10.61 -7.06
C LEU A 103 0.23 9.31 -6.26
N GLU A 104 1.19 9.25 -5.33
CA GLU A 104 1.43 8.04 -4.54
C GLU A 104 0.23 7.75 -3.62
N GLY A 105 -0.35 6.56 -3.76
CA GLY A 105 -1.54 6.17 -3.00
C GLY A 105 -2.84 6.87 -3.43
N ALA A 106 -2.85 7.65 -4.51
CA ALA A 106 -4.05 8.34 -4.99
C ALA A 106 -5.11 7.35 -5.53
N GLU A 107 -6.29 7.34 -4.94
CA GLU A 107 -7.45 6.53 -5.31
C GLU A 107 -8.13 7.08 -6.56
N ALA A 108 -8.24 8.41 -6.63
CA ALA A 108 -8.83 9.16 -7.74
C ALA A 108 -8.11 10.51 -7.89
N LEU A 109 -8.38 11.23 -8.98
CA LEU A 109 -7.94 12.61 -9.14
C LEU A 109 -9.14 13.55 -9.11
N LEU A 110 -9.12 14.55 -8.25
CA LEU A 110 -10.16 15.57 -8.15
C LEU A 110 -9.73 16.79 -8.94
N LEU A 111 -10.62 17.31 -9.77
CA LEU A 111 -10.40 18.52 -10.55
C LEU A 111 -11.52 19.52 -10.27
N SER A 112 -11.18 20.79 -10.17
CA SER A 112 -12.17 21.86 -10.02
C SER A 112 -11.88 22.98 -11.00
N VAL A 113 -12.90 23.35 -11.78
CA VAL A 113 -12.87 24.51 -12.67
C VAL A 113 -13.57 25.66 -11.97
N TYR A 114 -12.90 26.80 -11.89
CA TYR A 114 -13.37 27.98 -11.16
C TYR A 114 -13.40 29.21 -12.06
N CYS A 115 -14.37 30.09 -11.89
CA CYS A 115 -14.37 31.40 -12.54
C CYS A 115 -14.37 32.49 -11.46
N ARG A 116 -13.26 33.21 -11.29
CA ARG A 116 -13.13 34.27 -10.28
C ARG A 116 -14.09 35.45 -10.52
N GLY A 117 -14.41 35.71 -11.79
CA GLY A 117 -15.19 36.88 -12.22
C GLY A 117 -14.38 38.18 -12.17
N SER A 118 -14.85 39.19 -12.90
CA SER A 118 -14.24 40.54 -12.86
C SER A 118 -14.94 41.41 -11.83
N LEU A 119 -14.15 42.15 -11.03
CA LEU A 119 -14.69 43.14 -10.09
C LEU A 119 -15.29 44.37 -10.79
N ALA A 120 -14.98 44.58 -12.08
CA ALA A 120 -15.32 45.81 -12.80
C ALA A 120 -16.72 45.79 -13.45
N GLU A 121 -17.20 44.67 -13.99
CA GLU A 121 -18.57 44.54 -14.55
C GLU A 121 -19.13 43.11 -14.40
N PRO A 122 -20.25 42.91 -13.67
CA PRO A 122 -20.87 41.60 -13.51
C PRO A 122 -21.94 41.36 -14.59
N SER A 123 -21.58 40.96 -15.81
CA SER A 123 -22.59 40.56 -16.80
C SER A 123 -22.13 39.72 -18.00
N HIS A 124 -21.00 39.01 -17.95
CA HIS A 124 -20.77 37.96 -18.94
C HIS A 124 -21.45 36.68 -18.44
N GLY A 125 -22.21 36.01 -19.31
CA GLY A 125 -22.85 34.74 -18.98
C GLY A 125 -21.85 33.66 -18.56
N PRO A 126 -22.32 32.45 -18.22
CA PRO A 126 -21.43 31.37 -17.83
C PRO A 126 -20.38 31.09 -18.92
N ARG A 127 -19.14 30.84 -18.52
CA ARG A 127 -18.03 30.57 -19.44
C ARG A 127 -18.04 29.10 -19.83
N THR A 128 -18.19 28.81 -21.12
CA THR A 128 -18.16 27.45 -21.64
C THR A 128 -16.72 26.98 -21.88
N TYR A 129 -16.47 25.72 -21.57
CA TYR A 129 -15.15 25.11 -21.70
C TYR A 129 -15.26 23.62 -22.06
N SER A 130 -14.16 23.10 -22.60
CA SER A 130 -13.92 21.68 -22.79
C SER A 130 -12.75 21.24 -21.93
N LEU A 131 -12.96 20.23 -21.09
CA LEU A 131 -11.96 19.62 -20.22
C LEU A 131 -11.62 18.22 -20.74
N ARG A 132 -10.34 17.93 -20.93
CA ARG A 132 -9.84 16.65 -21.44
C ARG A 132 -8.69 16.15 -20.59
N VAL A 133 -8.69 14.85 -20.29
CA VAL A 133 -7.59 14.14 -19.64
C VAL A 133 -7.04 13.12 -20.63
N LYS A 134 -5.72 13.06 -20.82
CA LYS A 134 -5.03 12.08 -21.67
C LYS A 134 -3.98 11.33 -20.84
N SER A 135 -3.75 10.07 -21.18
CA SER A 135 -2.66 9.28 -20.63
C SER A 135 -1.36 9.55 -21.39
N LEU A 136 -0.23 9.69 -20.68
CA LEU A 136 1.10 9.87 -21.26
C LEU A 136 1.87 8.54 -21.22
N GLU A 137 2.23 8.00 -22.38
CA GLU A 137 2.95 6.73 -22.51
C GLU A 137 4.34 6.73 -21.86
N LYS A 138 4.71 5.60 -21.25
CA LYS A 138 5.95 5.43 -20.48
C LYS A 138 7.15 5.39 -21.43
N GLY A 139 7.93 6.46 -21.46
CA GLY A 139 9.07 6.62 -22.38
C GLY A 139 9.05 7.89 -23.23
N ALA A 140 8.04 8.74 -23.09
CA ALA A 140 8.01 10.06 -23.72
C ALA A 140 8.92 11.11 -23.03
N SER A 141 9.99 10.70 -22.35
CA SER A 141 11.02 11.59 -21.79
C SER A 141 12.42 11.18 -22.24
N ASN A 142 12.65 11.28 -23.56
CA ASN A 142 13.81 11.95 -24.15
C ASN A 142 13.65 11.92 -25.68
N GLY A 143 12.89 12.89 -26.19
CA GLY A 143 12.61 13.01 -27.61
C GLY A 143 11.41 13.87 -27.99
N SER A 144 11.00 14.82 -27.14
CA SER A 144 10.38 16.07 -27.63
C SER A 144 10.39 17.10 -26.49
N SER A 145 11.59 17.57 -26.18
CA SER A 145 11.73 18.96 -25.73
C SER A 145 11.06 19.84 -26.76
N SER A 146 10.07 20.61 -26.32
CA SER A 146 9.39 21.66 -27.09
C SER A 146 8.67 21.15 -28.36
N ASN A 147 7.36 20.97 -28.27
CA ASN A 147 6.57 21.88 -29.08
C ASN A 147 6.43 23.13 -28.19
N PRO A 148 7.18 24.21 -28.47
CA PRO A 148 6.54 25.51 -28.34
C PRO A 148 5.29 25.41 -29.23
N VAL A 149 4.25 26.20 -28.99
CA VAL A 149 3.46 26.60 -30.15
C VAL A 149 4.51 27.10 -31.15
N PRO A 150 4.71 26.50 -32.33
CA PRO A 150 5.19 27.34 -33.38
C PRO A 150 4.07 28.40 -33.43
N ILE A 151 4.34 29.59 -32.89
CA ILE A 151 4.23 30.70 -33.83
C ILE A 151 4.92 30.13 -35.04
N GLU A 152 4.21 30.01 -36.14
CA GLU A 152 4.83 29.82 -37.43
C GLU A 152 5.91 30.94 -37.58
N GLU A 153 7.06 30.82 -36.92
CA GLU A 153 8.31 30.69 -37.60
C GLU A 153 8.14 29.40 -38.40
N ASP A 154 7.38 29.52 -39.48
CA ASP A 154 8.00 29.47 -40.78
C ASP A 154 9.53 29.48 -40.61
N THR A 155 10.10 28.30 -40.37
CA THR A 155 11.22 27.89 -41.17
C THR A 155 10.69 27.58 -42.57
N GLU A 156 9.94 28.54 -43.14
CA GLU A 156 10.21 28.96 -44.50
C GLU A 156 11.73 28.99 -44.57
N MET A 157 12.26 28.24 -45.52
CA MET A 157 13.57 28.57 -46.06
C MET A 157 13.45 30.03 -46.50
N HIS A 158 13.65 30.97 -45.58
CA HIS A 158 13.55 32.39 -45.85
C HIS A 158 14.53 32.60 -46.99
N GLY A 159 13.99 33.03 -48.12
CA GLY A 159 14.79 33.20 -49.30
C GLY A 159 15.97 34.11 -48.95
N SER A 160 17.07 34.02 -49.68
CA SER A 160 18.17 35.00 -49.55
C SER A 160 17.71 36.46 -49.75
N ASP A 161 16.46 36.67 -50.15
CA ASP A 161 15.79 37.93 -50.43
C ASP A 161 14.88 38.45 -49.29
N GLU A 162 14.87 37.81 -48.12
CA GLU A 162 14.14 38.26 -46.92
C GLU A 162 15.09 38.75 -45.81
N GLU A 163 14.62 39.72 -45.02
CA GLU A 163 15.34 40.24 -43.85
C GLU A 163 14.37 40.50 -42.69
N GLU A 164 14.82 40.30 -41.45
CA GLU A 164 14.01 40.47 -40.23
C GLU A 164 13.91 41.96 -39.85
N CYS A 165 12.69 42.44 -39.65
CA CYS A 165 12.45 43.80 -39.18
C CYS A 165 12.83 43.96 -37.70
N LYS A 166 13.79 44.84 -37.39
CA LYS A 166 14.30 45.06 -36.01
C LYS A 166 13.26 45.58 -35.00
N ASN A 167 12.08 46.04 -35.45
CA ASN A 167 11.05 46.62 -34.59
C ASN A 167 9.86 45.69 -34.33
N CYS A 168 9.41 44.92 -35.34
CA CYS A 168 8.30 43.98 -35.16
C CYS A 168 8.71 42.50 -35.24
N HIS A 169 9.99 42.22 -35.50
CA HIS A 169 10.54 40.86 -35.63
C HIS A 169 9.87 40.01 -36.73
N GLN A 170 9.16 40.65 -37.67
CA GLN A 170 8.59 39.97 -38.84
C GLN A 170 9.63 39.91 -39.97
N TRP A 171 9.69 38.75 -40.62
CA TRP A 171 10.46 38.55 -41.84
C TRP A 171 9.76 39.24 -43.02
N VAL A 172 10.48 40.10 -43.72
CA VAL A 172 9.95 40.89 -44.84
C VAL A 172 10.91 40.83 -46.01
N PRO A 173 10.44 40.74 -47.26
CA PRO A 173 11.31 40.81 -48.43
C PRO A 173 12.15 42.11 -48.46
N LYS A 174 13.46 41.99 -48.73
CA LYS A 174 14.45 43.10 -48.79
C LYS A 174 13.99 44.27 -49.65
N ARG A 175 13.34 43.96 -50.78
CA ARG A 175 12.77 44.96 -51.71
C ARG A 175 11.69 45.85 -51.09
N THR A 176 11.01 45.39 -50.05
CA THR A 176 9.90 46.08 -49.38
C THR A 176 10.22 46.49 -47.93
N MET A 177 11.38 46.10 -47.39
CA MET A 177 11.75 46.39 -46.01
C MET A 177 11.74 47.89 -45.71
N MET A 178 12.27 48.74 -46.59
CA MET A 178 12.24 50.20 -46.38
C MET A 178 10.80 50.74 -46.20
N LEU A 179 9.82 50.19 -46.92
CA LEU A 179 8.42 50.61 -46.80
C LEU A 179 7.79 50.03 -45.51
N HIS A 180 8.09 48.77 -45.22
CA HIS A 180 7.62 48.09 -44.01
C HIS A 180 8.19 48.76 -42.75
N GLU A 181 9.49 49.01 -42.66
CA GLU A 181 10.16 49.63 -41.52
C GLU A 181 9.58 51.02 -41.23
N ASN A 182 9.34 51.84 -42.27
CA ASN A 182 8.69 53.14 -42.12
C ASN A 182 7.25 53.03 -41.62
N PHE A 183 6.50 52.02 -42.04
CA PHE A 183 5.12 51.80 -41.59
C PHE A 183 5.09 51.23 -40.15
N CYS A 184 5.97 50.27 -39.88
CA CYS A 184 6.13 49.57 -38.61
C CYS A 184 6.57 50.54 -37.51
N LEU A 185 7.61 51.36 -37.73
CA LEU A 185 8.05 52.36 -36.75
C LEU A 185 7.00 53.44 -36.47
N ARG A 186 6.10 53.71 -37.43
CA ARG A 186 5.01 54.70 -37.24
C ARG A 186 3.84 54.14 -36.45
N ASN A 187 3.49 52.87 -36.66
CA ASN A 187 2.27 52.28 -36.11
C ASN A 187 2.51 51.33 -34.94
N ASN A 188 3.70 50.74 -34.83
CA ASN A 188 4.02 49.69 -33.87
C ASN A 188 5.12 50.14 -32.89
N ILE A 189 5.08 49.58 -31.69
CA ILE A 189 6.04 49.77 -30.61
C ILE A 189 6.34 48.41 -29.99
N SER A 190 7.62 48.10 -29.82
CA SER A 190 8.06 46.93 -29.05
C SER A 190 8.23 47.29 -27.58
N CYS A 191 7.78 46.41 -26.69
CA CYS A 191 8.02 46.57 -25.27
C CYS A 191 9.51 46.30 -24.96
N PRO A 192 10.23 47.22 -24.27
CA PRO A 192 11.64 47.01 -23.96
C PRO A 192 11.90 45.90 -22.92
N HIS A 193 10.86 45.42 -22.22
CA HIS A 193 10.99 44.41 -21.17
C HIS A 193 10.65 42.99 -21.63
N CYS A 194 9.58 42.80 -22.43
CA CYS A 194 9.20 41.47 -22.94
C CYS A 194 9.33 41.30 -24.46
N ASN A 195 9.74 42.35 -25.19
CA ASN A 195 9.84 42.37 -26.66
C ASN A 195 8.52 42.12 -27.43
N ASN A 196 7.37 42.10 -26.74
CA ASN A 196 6.07 42.03 -27.42
C ASN A 196 5.82 43.30 -28.24
N VAL A 197 5.24 43.12 -29.43
CA VAL A 197 5.00 44.20 -30.39
C VAL A 197 3.54 44.59 -30.36
N PHE A 198 3.28 45.87 -30.11
CA PHE A 198 1.93 46.42 -30.02
C PHE A 198 1.72 47.54 -31.03
N GLN A 199 0.46 47.81 -31.38
CA GLN A 199 0.13 49.03 -32.11
C GLN A 199 0.15 50.22 -31.13
N LYS A 200 0.79 51.33 -31.49
CA LYS A 200 0.95 52.52 -30.62
C LYS A 200 -0.35 53.09 -30.08
N LYS A 201 -1.47 52.87 -30.78
CA LYS A 201 -2.81 53.34 -30.40
C LYS A 201 -3.69 52.25 -29.82
N SER A 202 -3.22 51.00 -29.70
CA SER A 202 -4.05 49.93 -29.15
C SER A 202 -4.27 50.12 -27.64
N GLN A 203 -5.42 49.68 -27.17
CA GLN A 203 -5.73 49.66 -25.74
C GLN A 203 -4.81 48.66 -25.00
N GLU A 204 -4.41 47.58 -25.67
CA GLU A 204 -3.48 46.58 -25.17
C GLU A 204 -2.13 47.16 -24.76
N TRP A 205 -1.57 48.10 -25.54
CA TRP A 205 -0.33 48.79 -25.18
C TRP A 205 -0.52 49.74 -24.00
N GLN A 206 -1.63 50.48 -23.98
CA GLN A 206 -1.93 51.41 -22.89
C GLN A 206 -2.13 50.68 -21.55
N ASN A 207 -2.68 49.48 -21.61
CA ASN A 207 -2.95 48.63 -20.45
C ASN A 207 -1.85 47.58 -20.21
N HIS A 208 -0.77 47.62 -20.99
CA HIS A 208 0.34 46.69 -20.84
C HIS A 208 1.05 46.91 -19.52
N TRP A 209 1.31 45.84 -18.79
CA TRP A 209 1.91 45.89 -17.47
C TRP A 209 2.94 44.78 -17.27
N HIS A 210 3.91 45.06 -16.40
CA HIS A 210 4.88 44.12 -15.88
C HIS A 210 4.79 44.08 -14.38
N CYS A 211 4.93 42.89 -13.81
CA CYS A 211 5.10 42.77 -12.38
C CYS A 211 6.50 43.29 -11.97
N PRO A 212 6.62 44.06 -10.87
CA PRO A 212 7.92 44.44 -10.32
C PRO A 212 8.68 43.29 -9.64
N TYR A 213 7.97 42.24 -9.20
CA TYR A 213 8.51 41.18 -8.35
C TYR A 213 8.78 39.87 -9.12
N ASP A 214 8.19 39.70 -10.30
CA ASP A 214 8.41 38.53 -11.16
C ASP A 214 8.42 38.88 -12.65
N SER A 215 8.59 37.87 -13.50
CA SER A 215 8.69 38.02 -14.95
C SER A 215 7.34 38.04 -15.68
N THR A 216 6.22 38.05 -14.95
CA THR A 216 4.89 38.03 -15.56
C THR A 216 4.53 39.41 -16.11
N HIS A 217 3.70 39.37 -17.15
CA HIS A 217 3.22 40.55 -17.84
C HIS A 217 1.85 40.24 -18.43
N GLY A 218 1.11 41.30 -18.72
CA GLY A 218 -0.22 41.20 -19.32
C GLY A 218 -0.60 42.48 -20.05
N ASN A 219 -1.73 42.42 -20.75
CA ASN A 219 -2.19 43.51 -21.62
C ASN A 219 -3.53 44.11 -21.15
N SER A 220 -4.00 43.72 -19.97
CA SER A 220 -5.27 44.19 -19.40
C SER A 220 -5.16 44.55 -17.91
N PRO A 221 -5.90 45.54 -17.40
CA PRO A 221 -5.91 45.88 -15.98
C PRO A 221 -6.49 44.76 -15.10
N GLU A 222 -7.44 43.99 -15.64
CA GLU A 222 -8.06 42.85 -14.94
C GLU A 222 -7.03 41.74 -14.71
N SER A 223 -6.20 41.44 -15.72
CA SER A 223 -5.13 40.44 -15.58
C SER A 223 -4.10 40.84 -14.54
N LYS A 224 -3.80 42.14 -14.43
CA LYS A 224 -2.91 42.68 -13.38
C LYS A 224 -3.51 42.50 -11.99
N THR A 225 -4.75 42.92 -11.83
CA THR A 225 -5.45 42.86 -10.52
C THR A 225 -5.55 41.42 -10.03
N LYS A 226 -5.86 40.48 -10.94
CA LYS A 226 -5.85 39.04 -10.64
C LYS A 226 -4.46 38.57 -10.22
N HIS A 227 -3.43 38.90 -10.99
CA HIS A 227 -2.05 38.54 -10.69
C HIS A 227 -1.63 39.02 -9.28
N ASP A 228 -1.84 40.31 -9.00
CA ASP A 228 -1.51 40.90 -7.69
C ASP A 228 -2.28 40.20 -6.56
N SER A 229 -3.56 39.86 -6.76
CA SER A 229 -4.38 39.16 -5.75
C SER A 229 -3.95 37.72 -5.47
N VAL A 230 -3.39 37.02 -6.47
CA VAL A 230 -2.97 35.62 -6.34
C VAL A 230 -1.55 35.52 -5.79
N PHE A 231 -0.64 36.39 -6.23
CA PHE A 231 0.81 36.26 -5.98
C PHE A 231 1.37 37.28 -4.98
N HIS A 232 0.67 38.36 -4.68
CA HIS A 232 1.21 39.48 -3.88
C HIS A 232 0.32 39.93 -2.72
N GLU A 233 -0.81 39.26 -2.48
CA GLU A 233 -1.71 39.55 -1.36
C GLU A 233 -1.56 38.48 -0.27
N SER A 234 -1.21 38.89 0.96
CA SER A 234 -1.14 37.95 2.09
C SER A 234 -2.53 37.47 2.50
N ARG A 235 -2.61 36.21 2.92
CA ARG A 235 -3.88 35.55 3.26
C ARG A 235 -3.71 34.76 4.56
N GLN A 236 -4.61 34.95 5.51
CA GLN A 236 -4.66 34.14 6.72
C GLN A 236 -5.34 32.80 6.42
N CYS A 237 -4.78 31.70 6.93
CA CYS A 237 -5.42 30.40 6.88
C CYS A 237 -6.70 30.41 7.73
N PRO A 238 -7.86 29.95 7.22
CA PRO A 238 -9.09 29.94 8.01
C PRO A 238 -9.11 28.85 9.08
N ASN A 239 -8.23 27.85 8.96
CA ASN A 239 -8.21 26.67 9.84
C ASN A 239 -7.09 26.71 10.89
N CYS A 240 -6.16 27.68 10.84
CA CYS A 240 -5.07 27.78 11.79
C CYS A 240 -4.48 29.21 11.84
N LEU A 241 -3.43 29.41 12.65
CA LEU A 241 -2.80 30.72 12.84
C LEU A 241 -1.79 31.10 11.74
N TYR A 242 -1.59 30.27 10.71
CA TYR A 242 -0.66 30.52 9.63
C TYR A 242 -1.10 31.69 8.74
N GLU A 243 -0.18 32.60 8.45
CA GLU A 243 -0.35 33.68 7.47
C GLU A 243 0.53 33.40 6.26
N ALA A 244 -0.11 33.17 5.12
CA ALA A 244 0.56 32.91 3.85
C ALA A 244 0.94 34.22 3.16
N THR A 245 2.08 34.25 2.47
CA THR A 245 2.51 35.44 1.74
C THR A 245 1.65 35.73 0.50
N ASN A 246 1.06 34.67 -0.06
CA ASN A 246 0.23 34.71 -1.26
C ASN A 246 -0.75 33.52 -1.27
N LEU A 247 -1.65 33.47 -2.26
CA LEU A 247 -2.68 32.43 -2.36
C LEU A 247 -2.08 31.04 -2.63
N ARG A 248 -1.00 30.95 -3.41
CA ARG A 248 -0.33 29.67 -3.70
C ARG A 248 0.29 29.07 -2.44
N ASP A 249 0.97 29.89 -1.64
CA ASP A 249 1.53 29.45 -0.36
C ASP A 249 0.44 28.95 0.60
N LEU A 250 -0.74 29.58 0.58
CA LEU A 250 -1.89 29.14 1.36
C LEU A 250 -2.38 27.76 0.89
N ALA A 251 -2.51 27.56 -0.43
CA ALA A 251 -2.88 26.27 -1.01
C ALA A 251 -1.90 25.15 -0.65
N THR A 252 -0.60 25.43 -0.76
CA THR A 252 0.44 24.48 -0.34
C THR A 252 0.35 24.17 1.15
N HIS A 253 0.18 25.17 2.01
CA HIS A 253 0.00 24.94 3.44
C HIS A 253 -1.24 24.06 3.74
N ARG A 254 -2.38 24.40 3.12
CA ARG A 254 -3.66 23.70 3.34
C ARG A 254 -3.66 22.24 2.87
N THR A 255 -2.84 21.91 1.88
CA THR A 255 -2.68 20.55 1.36
C THR A 255 -1.48 19.80 1.95
N SER A 256 -0.70 20.41 2.84
CA SER A 256 0.46 19.78 3.48
C SER A 256 0.30 19.68 5.01
N VAL A 257 0.69 20.73 5.72
CA VAL A 257 0.88 20.73 7.19
C VAL A 257 -0.29 21.34 7.96
N CYS A 258 -1.31 21.85 7.27
CA CYS A 258 -2.45 22.48 7.92
C CYS A 258 -3.18 21.50 8.87
N PRO A 259 -3.41 21.88 10.14
CA PRO A 259 -4.16 21.04 11.09
C PRO A 259 -5.59 20.77 10.65
N GLY A 260 -6.18 21.68 9.87
CA GLY A 260 -7.54 21.55 9.33
C GLY A 260 -7.65 20.71 8.06
N LYS A 261 -6.53 20.21 7.51
CA LYS A 261 -6.52 19.35 6.33
C LYS A 261 -7.30 18.06 6.63
N ILE A 262 -8.26 17.68 5.79
CA ILE A 262 -9.08 16.49 6.02
C ILE A 262 -8.40 15.23 5.51
N ILE A 263 -8.30 14.23 6.37
CA ILE A 263 -7.73 12.91 6.12
C ILE A 263 -8.74 11.81 6.45
N LEU A 264 -8.60 10.64 5.81
CA LEU A 264 -9.23 9.39 6.21
C LEU A 264 -8.26 8.62 7.12
N CYS A 265 -8.51 8.67 8.43
CA CYS A 265 -7.63 8.01 9.39
C CYS A 265 -7.72 6.48 9.27
N GLN A 266 -6.57 5.82 9.14
CA GLN A 266 -6.49 4.35 8.99
C GLN A 266 -6.89 3.55 10.25
N PHE A 267 -7.00 4.20 11.41
CA PHE A 267 -7.31 3.55 12.69
C PHE A 267 -8.78 3.72 13.11
N CYS A 268 -9.41 4.87 12.85
CA CYS A 268 -10.83 5.10 13.14
C CYS A 268 -11.72 4.96 11.90
N HIS A 269 -11.14 4.98 10.69
CA HIS A 269 -11.83 4.90 9.41
C HIS A 269 -12.85 6.03 9.17
N LEU A 270 -12.62 7.21 9.77
CA LEU A 270 -13.44 8.41 9.61
C LEU A 270 -12.64 9.52 8.91
N GLU A 271 -13.36 10.40 8.22
CA GLU A 271 -12.80 11.63 7.68
C GLU A 271 -12.74 12.70 8.78
N VAL A 272 -11.53 13.11 9.13
CA VAL A 272 -11.24 13.98 10.28
C VAL A 272 -10.12 14.96 9.93
N PRO A 273 -9.98 16.08 10.67
CA PRO A 273 -8.82 16.95 10.53
C PRO A 273 -7.51 16.23 10.89
N GLN A 274 -6.43 16.62 10.23
CA GLN A 274 -5.07 16.12 10.45
C GLN A 274 -4.56 16.40 11.87
N GLU A 275 -5.02 17.52 12.46
CA GLU A 275 -4.58 18.06 13.75
C GLU A 275 -3.08 18.40 13.80
N GLY A 276 -2.58 18.78 14.97
CA GLY A 276 -1.16 19.09 15.21
C GLY A 276 -0.80 20.57 15.11
N ASP A 277 0.49 20.85 15.23
CA ASP A 277 1.06 22.19 15.09
C ASP A 277 1.74 22.32 13.72
N PRO A 278 1.34 23.26 12.86
CA PRO A 278 1.95 23.45 11.55
C PRO A 278 3.36 24.05 11.62
N PHE A 279 3.73 24.69 12.73
CA PHE A 279 5.03 25.34 12.92
C PHE A 279 6.05 24.43 13.59
N ASP A 280 5.59 23.48 14.42
CA ASP A 280 6.43 22.49 15.10
C ASP A 280 5.83 21.08 14.99
N PRO A 281 5.94 20.43 13.82
CA PRO A 281 5.39 19.10 13.61
C PRO A 281 6.11 18.07 14.48
N SER A 282 5.36 17.13 15.05
CA SER A 282 5.94 16.14 15.95
C SER A 282 7.01 15.27 15.25
N PRO A 283 8.19 15.03 15.86
CA PRO A 283 9.21 14.18 15.25
C PRO A 283 8.73 12.76 14.97
N GLU A 284 7.82 12.24 15.82
CA GLU A 284 7.22 10.92 15.61
C GLU A 284 6.35 10.90 14.36
N SER A 285 5.60 11.97 14.06
CA SER A 285 4.80 12.09 12.83
C SER A 285 5.68 12.05 11.60
N LEU A 286 6.80 12.80 11.62
CA LEU A 286 7.72 12.89 10.49
C LEU A 286 8.39 11.55 10.16
N ILE A 287 8.78 10.77 11.19
CA ILE A 287 9.46 9.49 11.01
C ILE A 287 8.48 8.38 10.61
N SER A 288 7.29 8.38 11.22
CA SER A 288 6.29 7.34 10.98
C SER A 288 5.44 7.57 9.73
N GLY A 289 5.44 8.79 9.19
CA GLY A 289 4.52 9.20 8.12
C GLY A 289 3.06 9.29 8.57
N LEU A 290 2.81 9.29 9.89
CA LEU A 290 1.48 9.40 10.47
C LEU A 290 1.15 10.84 10.82
N THR A 291 -0.08 11.22 10.56
CA THR A 291 -0.62 12.50 11.02
C THR A 291 -0.76 12.57 12.54
N ALA A 292 -0.93 13.77 13.10
CA ALA A 292 -1.07 13.94 14.55
C ALA A 292 -2.30 13.19 15.07
N HIS A 293 -3.43 13.26 14.35
CA HIS A 293 -4.63 12.49 14.67
C HIS A 293 -4.36 10.98 14.63
N GLU A 294 -3.69 10.47 13.59
CA GLU A 294 -3.38 9.04 13.46
C GLU A 294 -2.41 8.56 14.55
N LEU A 295 -1.46 9.39 15.00
CA LEU A 295 -0.61 9.04 16.13
C LEU A 295 -1.41 8.86 17.41
N ALA A 296 -2.36 9.76 17.67
CA ALA A 296 -3.22 9.70 18.85
C ALA A 296 -4.16 8.49 18.79
N ASP A 297 -4.84 8.27 17.67
CA ASP A 297 -5.79 7.16 17.54
C ASP A 297 -5.07 5.79 17.41
N GLY A 298 -3.89 5.78 16.80
CA GLY A 298 -3.00 4.63 16.70
C GLY A 298 -2.35 4.23 18.03
N ALA A 299 -2.39 5.09 19.05
CA ALA A 299 -1.92 4.78 20.40
C ALA A 299 -2.89 3.87 21.18
N ARG A 300 -4.15 3.74 20.73
CA ARG A 300 -5.09 2.75 21.25
C ARG A 300 -4.51 1.35 21.07
N THR A 301 -4.88 0.44 21.97
CA THR A 301 -4.34 -0.91 21.99
C THR A 301 -5.37 -1.96 21.59
N THR A 302 -4.92 -3.03 20.96
CA THR A 302 -5.68 -4.23 20.64
C THR A 302 -4.90 -5.48 21.03
N GLU A 303 -5.56 -6.62 21.13
CA GLU A 303 -4.91 -7.89 21.44
C GLU A 303 -4.41 -8.57 20.16
N CYS A 304 -3.16 -9.04 20.17
CA CYS A 304 -2.62 -9.85 19.08
C CYS A 304 -3.35 -11.21 19.02
N HIS A 305 -3.89 -11.56 17.86
CA HIS A 305 -4.57 -12.83 17.65
C HIS A 305 -3.67 -14.08 17.75
N LEU A 306 -2.34 -13.91 17.71
CA LEU A 306 -1.37 -15.01 17.82
C LEU A 306 -0.93 -15.24 19.28
N CYS A 307 -0.54 -14.18 19.99
CA CYS A 307 0.05 -14.30 21.32
C CYS A 307 -0.78 -13.68 22.44
N SER A 308 -1.93 -13.08 22.13
CA SER A 308 -2.83 -12.38 23.07
C SER A 308 -2.17 -11.23 23.84
N LYS A 309 -0.98 -10.77 23.43
CA LYS A 309 -0.36 -9.57 24.00
C LYS A 309 -1.11 -8.33 23.54
N ILE A 310 -1.23 -7.37 24.44
CA ILE A 310 -1.79 -6.05 24.16
C ILE A 310 -0.73 -5.24 23.40
N VAL A 311 -1.06 -4.79 22.20
CA VAL A 311 -0.18 -4.05 21.28
C VAL A 311 -0.91 -2.80 20.79
N ARG A 312 -0.20 -1.68 20.59
CA ARG A 312 -0.79 -0.48 20.00
C ARG A 312 -1.17 -0.74 18.54
N LEU A 313 -2.24 -0.12 18.05
CA LEU A 313 -2.71 -0.31 16.67
C LEU A 313 -1.61 0.01 15.66
N ARG A 314 -0.87 1.11 15.87
CA ARG A 314 0.25 1.51 15.01
C ARG A 314 1.43 0.53 15.01
N ASP A 315 1.62 -0.20 16.11
CA ASP A 315 2.73 -1.16 16.28
C ASP A 315 2.36 -2.60 15.90
N MET A 316 1.12 -2.85 15.47
CA MET A 316 0.67 -4.21 15.14
C MET A 316 1.44 -4.80 13.95
N SER A 317 1.74 -3.99 12.93
CA SER A 317 2.46 -4.44 11.74
C SER A 317 3.89 -4.89 12.06
N THR A 318 4.61 -4.14 12.90
CA THR A 318 5.96 -4.48 13.35
C THR A 318 5.94 -5.67 14.30
N HIS A 319 4.94 -5.76 15.18
CA HIS A 319 4.71 -6.91 16.04
C HIS A 319 4.49 -8.21 15.25
N LEU A 320 3.69 -8.19 14.18
CA LEU A 320 3.47 -9.35 13.32
C LEU A 320 4.72 -9.75 12.55
N LYS A 321 5.50 -8.78 12.03
CA LYS A 321 6.82 -9.06 11.43
C LYS A 321 7.77 -9.72 12.44
N HIS A 322 7.71 -9.34 13.71
CA HIS A 322 8.50 -10.00 14.75
C HIS A 322 8.09 -11.48 14.93
N HIS A 323 6.80 -11.81 14.85
CA HIS A 323 6.35 -13.21 14.84
C HIS A 323 6.90 -13.99 13.66
N GLU A 324 6.92 -13.40 12.45
CA GLU A 324 7.48 -14.05 11.27
C GLU A 324 8.99 -14.32 11.40
N LEU A 325 9.74 -13.37 11.97
CA LEU A 325 11.16 -13.54 12.24
C LEU A 325 11.42 -14.61 13.31
N GLU A 326 10.66 -14.59 14.41
CA GLU A 326 10.75 -15.64 15.44
C GLU A 326 10.43 -17.01 14.85
N LYS A 327 9.36 -17.12 14.06
CA LYS A 327 8.93 -18.35 13.39
C LYS A 327 10.06 -18.96 12.57
N ASN A 328 10.80 -18.15 11.81
CA ASN A 328 11.90 -18.62 10.98
C ASN A 328 13.13 -19.05 11.79
N ASN A 329 13.32 -18.49 12.99
CA ASN A 329 14.44 -18.80 13.87
C ASN A 329 14.15 -19.88 14.93
N ARG A 330 12.94 -20.46 14.93
CA ARG A 330 12.57 -21.50 15.90
C ARG A 330 13.27 -22.82 15.59
N PHE A 331 13.77 -23.45 16.65
CA PHE A 331 14.25 -24.82 16.59
C PHE A 331 13.09 -25.79 16.37
N LYS A 332 13.37 -26.87 15.66
CA LYS A 332 12.42 -27.96 15.43
C LYS A 332 12.05 -28.59 16.78
N PRO A 333 10.75 -28.86 17.05
CA PRO A 333 10.35 -29.55 18.27
C PRO A 333 10.91 -30.97 18.34
N ASP A 334 11.44 -31.38 19.49
CA ASP A 334 11.84 -32.77 19.67
C ASP A 334 10.60 -33.68 19.77
N ILE A 335 10.59 -34.74 18.95
CA ILE A 335 9.47 -35.69 18.89
C ILE A 335 9.75 -36.95 19.70
N CYS A 336 8.68 -37.61 20.14
CA CYS A 336 8.79 -38.91 20.80
C CYS A 336 9.51 -39.93 19.91
N ARG A 337 10.53 -40.60 20.44
CA ARG A 337 11.32 -41.63 19.75
C ARG A 337 10.50 -42.85 19.30
N ASN A 338 9.31 -43.05 19.88
CA ASN A 338 8.39 -44.07 19.38
C ASN A 338 7.80 -43.61 18.05
N ILE A 339 8.16 -44.27 16.95
CA ILE A 339 7.74 -43.90 15.58
C ILE A 339 6.21 -43.87 15.41
N ASN A 340 5.48 -44.67 16.19
CA ASN A 340 4.02 -44.70 16.12
C ASN A 340 3.35 -43.56 16.91
N CYS A 341 4.12 -42.75 17.64
CA CYS A 341 3.60 -41.70 18.52
C CYS A 341 3.58 -40.35 17.80
N GLY A 342 2.40 -39.73 17.74
CA GLY A 342 2.21 -38.37 17.25
C GLY A 342 2.28 -37.32 18.36
N ARG A 343 3.31 -37.36 19.22
CA ARG A 343 3.55 -36.37 20.28
C ARG A 343 4.99 -35.90 20.31
N THR A 344 5.16 -34.67 20.77
CA THR A 344 6.45 -34.08 21.14
C THR A 344 6.91 -34.57 22.51
N LEU A 345 8.19 -34.35 22.81
CA LEU A 345 8.82 -34.71 24.08
C LEU A 345 8.36 -33.81 25.22
N ASP A 346 8.47 -32.50 25.03
CA ASP A 346 8.20 -31.49 26.05
C ASP A 346 6.80 -30.89 25.98
N GLY A 347 5.96 -31.35 25.04
CA GLY A 347 4.60 -30.85 24.82
C GLY A 347 4.56 -29.49 24.12
N VAL A 348 3.45 -29.23 23.42
CA VAL A 348 3.26 -28.00 22.63
C VAL A 348 1.94 -27.32 23.00
N GLY A 349 2.00 -26.01 23.20
CA GLY A 349 0.83 -25.16 23.47
C GLY A 349 0.12 -24.69 22.19
N LYS A 350 -1.13 -24.26 22.33
CA LYS A 350 -1.92 -23.70 21.22
C LYS A 350 -1.31 -22.41 20.63
N ASN A 351 -0.59 -21.65 21.46
CA ASN A 351 0.09 -20.42 21.07
C ASN A 351 1.49 -20.67 20.47
N GLY A 352 1.76 -21.86 19.97
CA GLY A 352 3.04 -22.20 19.36
C GLY A 352 4.21 -22.38 20.35
N GLU A 353 3.95 -22.39 21.66
CA GLU A 353 4.98 -22.58 22.68
C GLU A 353 5.44 -24.05 22.70
N VAL A 354 6.69 -24.28 22.27
CA VAL A 354 7.36 -25.58 22.39
C VAL A 354 7.91 -25.71 23.81
N GLY A 355 7.62 -26.83 24.47
CA GLY A 355 8.06 -27.10 25.85
C GLY A 355 7.07 -26.69 26.94
N ALA A 356 5.80 -26.46 26.58
CA ALA A 356 4.75 -26.10 27.52
C ALA A 356 4.55 -27.16 28.63
N GLY A 357 4.72 -28.44 28.31
CA GLY A 357 4.60 -29.56 29.25
C GLY A 357 5.75 -29.62 30.26
N SER A 358 6.99 -29.38 29.81
CA SER A 358 8.17 -29.37 30.70
C SER A 358 8.13 -28.23 31.72
N ARG A 359 7.59 -27.06 31.34
CA ARG A 359 7.36 -25.93 32.27
C ARG A 359 6.32 -26.22 33.34
N MET A 360 5.34 -27.07 33.05
CA MET A 360 4.33 -27.54 34.00
C MET A 360 4.81 -28.75 34.84
N GLY A 361 6.09 -29.10 34.79
CA GLY A 361 6.67 -30.23 35.53
C GLY A 361 6.33 -31.60 34.93
N GLN A 362 5.80 -31.64 33.71
CA GLN A 362 5.46 -32.87 32.96
C GLN A 362 6.48 -33.20 31.86
N GLY A 363 7.72 -32.72 32.02
CA GLY A 363 8.78 -32.98 31.06
C GLY A 363 9.21 -34.44 31.01
N PRO A 364 9.86 -34.88 29.91
CA PRO A 364 10.35 -36.23 29.74
C PRO A 364 11.59 -36.41 30.62
N GLY A 365 11.38 -36.69 31.92
CA GLY A 365 12.44 -37.09 32.84
C GLY A 365 12.96 -38.51 32.57
N ASN A 366 13.05 -38.92 31.29
CA ASN A 366 13.51 -40.25 30.90
C ASN A 366 14.64 -40.20 29.88
N ASP A 367 15.61 -41.10 30.04
CA ASP A 367 16.79 -41.17 29.18
C ASP A 367 16.52 -41.81 27.80
N LEU A 368 15.32 -42.37 27.60
CA LEU A 368 14.94 -43.09 26.38
C LEU A 368 14.41 -42.19 25.27
N GLY A 369 14.17 -40.90 25.53
CA GLY A 369 13.59 -39.99 24.53
C GLY A 369 12.14 -40.32 24.20
N LEU A 370 11.35 -40.76 25.18
CA LEU A 370 9.92 -41.05 25.01
C LEU A 370 9.08 -39.97 25.67
N CYS A 371 7.90 -39.67 25.12
CA CYS A 371 6.94 -38.82 25.83
C CYS A 371 6.43 -39.51 27.11
N SER A 372 5.89 -38.73 28.05
CA SER A 372 5.41 -39.22 29.35
C SER A 372 4.43 -40.41 29.24
N ILE A 373 3.58 -40.44 28.21
CA ILE A 373 2.63 -41.53 27.97
C ILE A 373 3.31 -42.80 27.45
N CYS A 374 4.25 -42.67 26.52
CA CYS A 374 4.98 -43.83 25.99
C CYS A 374 5.90 -44.44 27.05
N PHE A 375 6.46 -43.59 27.92
CA PHE A 375 7.34 -43.98 29.02
C PHE A 375 6.59 -44.51 30.25
N GLY A 376 5.36 -44.05 30.52
CA GLY A 376 4.58 -44.44 31.71
C GLY A 376 4.54 -45.95 32.01
N PRO A 377 4.27 -46.84 31.02
CA PRO A 377 4.29 -48.29 31.24
C PRO A 377 5.68 -48.90 31.56
N LEU A 378 6.76 -48.16 31.29
CA LEU A 378 8.14 -48.56 31.55
C LEU A 378 8.69 -47.98 32.86
N TYR A 379 7.99 -46.99 33.42
CA TYR A 379 8.41 -46.28 34.63
C TYR A 379 8.28 -47.17 35.86
N VAL A 380 9.34 -47.18 36.67
CA VAL A 380 9.40 -47.79 38.00
C VAL A 380 10.31 -46.92 38.85
N SER A 381 9.94 -46.67 40.11
CA SER A 381 10.72 -45.86 41.05
C SER A 381 11.99 -46.55 41.60
N MET A 382 12.30 -47.77 41.17
CA MET A 382 13.49 -48.50 41.61
C MET A 382 14.75 -47.99 40.91
N HIS A 383 15.79 -47.71 41.70
CA HIS A 383 17.10 -47.28 41.20
C HIS A 383 17.79 -48.39 40.39
N ASP A 384 17.99 -48.15 39.09
CA ASP A 384 18.62 -49.09 38.13
C ASP A 384 19.80 -48.41 37.41
N PRO A 385 20.98 -48.31 38.05
CA PRO A 385 22.13 -47.56 37.51
C PRO A 385 22.75 -48.18 36.26
N LEU A 386 22.46 -49.46 35.97
CA LEU A 386 22.96 -50.16 34.78
C LEU A 386 21.91 -50.29 33.66
N GLY A 387 20.69 -49.78 33.86
CA GLY A 387 19.59 -49.86 32.89
C GLY A 387 19.11 -51.27 32.53
N LYS A 388 19.56 -52.31 33.25
CA LYS A 388 19.27 -53.71 32.92
C LYS A 388 17.80 -54.05 33.13
N ALA A 389 17.18 -53.50 34.18
CA ALA A 389 15.76 -53.70 34.44
C ALA A 389 14.91 -52.93 33.41
N MET A 390 15.37 -51.76 32.95
CA MET A 390 14.74 -51.03 31.85
C MET A 390 14.76 -51.83 30.55
N LYS A 391 15.94 -52.35 30.13
CA LYS A 391 16.09 -53.21 28.94
C LYS A 391 15.14 -54.40 28.98
N ARG A 392 15.04 -55.09 30.12
CA ARG A 392 14.09 -56.21 30.32
C ARG A 392 12.61 -55.81 30.25
N ARG A 393 12.25 -54.57 30.62
CA ARG A 393 10.86 -54.08 30.49
C ARG A 393 10.52 -53.79 29.03
N VAL A 394 11.45 -53.15 28.30
CA VAL A 394 11.33 -52.92 26.86
C VAL A 394 11.22 -54.25 26.10
N GLU A 395 12.08 -55.22 26.41
CA GLU A 395 12.04 -56.57 25.84
C GLU A 395 10.69 -57.26 26.06
N ARG A 396 10.20 -57.27 27.32
CA ARG A 396 8.88 -57.84 27.65
C ARG A 396 7.75 -57.17 26.89
N ARG A 397 7.80 -55.86 26.70
CA ARG A 397 6.80 -55.12 25.94
C ARG A 397 6.78 -55.55 24.47
N TYR A 398 7.94 -55.66 23.83
CA TYR A 398 8.03 -56.15 22.45
C TYR A 398 7.57 -57.62 22.31
N LEU A 399 7.99 -58.49 23.24
CA LEU A 399 7.54 -59.89 23.26
C LEU A 399 6.02 -59.99 23.36
N SER A 400 5.40 -59.22 24.25
CA SER A 400 3.94 -59.19 24.39
C SER A 400 3.24 -58.68 23.12
N GLN A 401 3.77 -57.62 22.48
CA GLN A 401 3.19 -57.09 21.23
C GLN A 401 3.26 -58.09 20.06
N LEU A 402 4.32 -58.90 19.98
CA LEU A 402 4.52 -59.85 18.87
C LEU A 402 3.88 -61.23 19.11
N ILE A 403 3.74 -61.67 20.38
CA ILE A 403 3.13 -62.98 20.71
C ILE A 403 1.63 -62.85 20.92
N THR A 404 1.21 -61.86 21.71
CA THR A 404 -0.20 -61.65 22.09
C THR A 404 -0.88 -60.65 21.14
N GLY A 405 -0.18 -59.56 20.80
CA GLY A 405 -0.77 -58.44 20.06
C GLY A 405 -1.57 -57.49 20.97
N CYS A 406 -1.87 -56.30 20.46
CA CYS A 406 -2.63 -55.30 21.21
C CYS A 406 -4.16 -55.47 21.15
N GLY A 407 -4.67 -56.32 20.24
CA GLY A 407 -6.10 -56.56 20.05
C GLY A 407 -6.89 -55.41 19.40
N LYS A 408 -6.22 -54.33 18.96
CA LYS A 408 -6.86 -53.15 18.37
C LYS A 408 -6.86 -53.20 16.84
N ARG A 409 -8.03 -52.98 16.22
CA ARG A 409 -8.23 -53.06 14.74
C ARG A 409 -7.56 -51.93 13.95
N TRP A 410 -7.30 -50.80 14.61
CA TRP A 410 -6.67 -49.61 14.01
C TRP A 410 -5.14 -49.62 14.15
N CYS A 411 -4.55 -50.56 14.87
CA CYS A 411 -3.09 -50.66 15.03
C CYS A 411 -2.41 -50.93 13.67
N THR A 412 -1.36 -50.18 13.36
CA THR A 412 -0.51 -50.31 12.15
C THR A 412 0.96 -50.47 12.51
N ASN A 413 1.28 -50.78 13.78
CA ASN A 413 2.66 -51.00 14.22
C ASN A 413 3.22 -52.29 13.62
N LEU A 414 4.36 -52.20 12.93
CA LEU A 414 5.08 -53.33 12.33
C LEU A 414 5.43 -54.43 13.34
N TYR A 415 5.72 -54.05 14.59
CA TYR A 415 6.08 -54.97 15.67
C TYR A 415 4.90 -55.37 16.54
N CYS A 416 3.72 -55.56 15.93
CA CYS A 416 2.49 -55.99 16.60
C CYS A 416 1.81 -57.13 15.83
N LYS A 417 1.50 -58.24 16.51
CA LYS A 417 0.80 -59.39 15.92
C LYS A 417 -0.53 -59.02 15.29
N THR A 418 -1.32 -58.17 15.98
CA THR A 418 -2.65 -57.75 15.51
C THR A 418 -2.57 -56.94 14.22
N ALA A 419 -1.56 -56.06 14.09
CA ALA A 419 -1.35 -55.28 12.88
C ALA A 419 -0.84 -56.15 11.71
N ARG A 420 0.14 -57.02 11.97
CA ARG A 420 0.68 -57.96 10.96
C ARG A 420 -0.39 -58.92 10.43
N ALA A 421 -1.26 -59.42 11.30
CA ALA A 421 -2.38 -60.28 10.90
C ALA A 421 -3.40 -59.55 10.01
N LYS A 422 -3.62 -58.26 10.24
CA LYS A 422 -4.49 -57.42 9.40
C LYS A 422 -3.88 -57.18 8.02
N GLU A 423 -2.59 -56.86 7.96
CA GLU A 423 -1.89 -56.52 6.72
C GLU A 423 -1.69 -57.74 5.82
N ALA A 424 -1.35 -58.90 6.42
CA ALA A 424 -1.12 -60.13 5.67
C ALA A 424 -2.39 -60.78 5.09
N LYS A 425 -3.60 -60.31 5.44
CA LYS A 425 -4.91 -60.90 5.06
C LYS A 425 -5.03 -62.42 5.29
N VAL A 426 -4.14 -63.01 6.10
CA VAL A 426 -4.02 -64.44 6.35
C VAL A 426 -3.78 -64.64 7.86
N PRO A 427 -4.36 -65.67 8.51
CA PRO A 427 -4.05 -66.00 9.90
C PRO A 427 -2.55 -66.27 10.05
N GLN A 428 -1.83 -65.36 10.73
CA GLN A 428 -0.41 -65.57 11.00
C GLN A 428 -0.22 -66.77 11.95
N VAL A 429 0.79 -67.58 11.65
CA VAL A 429 1.25 -68.66 12.53
C VAL A 429 1.53 -68.08 13.92
N ALA A 430 1.11 -68.78 14.97
CA ALA A 430 1.37 -68.37 16.34
C ALA A 430 2.89 -68.36 16.60
N LEU A 431 3.50 -67.17 16.55
CA LEU A 431 4.91 -66.99 16.86
C LEU A 431 5.16 -67.30 18.34
N MET A 432 6.13 -68.17 18.61
CA MET A 432 6.58 -68.48 19.97
C MET A 432 7.77 -67.59 20.33
N ALA A 433 8.11 -67.49 21.62
CA ALA A 433 9.21 -66.64 22.09
C ALA A 433 10.54 -66.91 21.33
N LYS A 434 10.82 -68.17 20.98
CA LYS A 434 11.99 -68.58 20.19
C LYS A 434 12.08 -67.95 18.80
N ASP A 435 10.94 -67.63 18.17
CA ASP A 435 10.86 -67.08 16.82
C ASP A 435 10.91 -65.53 16.84
N VAL A 436 10.57 -64.96 17.99
CA VAL A 436 10.44 -63.51 18.21
C VAL A 436 11.72 -62.89 18.78
N LEU A 437 12.43 -63.61 19.66
CA LEU A 437 13.66 -63.11 20.30
C LEU A 437 14.74 -62.62 19.29
N PRO A 438 15.04 -63.33 18.19
CA PRO A 438 16.00 -62.86 17.20
C PRO A 438 15.59 -61.55 16.51
N GLN A 439 14.29 -61.24 16.43
CA GLN A 439 13.77 -60.00 15.83
C GLN A 439 13.89 -58.80 16.78
N ILE A 440 13.80 -59.01 18.09
CA ILE A 440 13.80 -57.92 19.09
C ILE A 440 15.23 -57.62 19.59
N GLN A 441 16.12 -58.60 19.64
CA GLN A 441 17.49 -58.41 20.17
C GLN A 441 18.25 -57.23 19.52
N PRO A 442 18.19 -57.01 18.20
CA PRO A 442 18.80 -55.82 17.58
C PRO A 442 18.23 -54.51 18.12
N LEU A 443 16.90 -54.41 18.29
CA LEU A 443 16.23 -53.22 18.80
C LEU A 443 16.58 -52.90 20.26
N ILE A 444 16.85 -53.93 21.08
CA ILE A 444 17.28 -53.75 22.48
C ILE A 444 18.76 -53.38 22.54
N ALA A 445 19.59 -53.93 21.66
CA ALA A 445 21.01 -53.58 21.59
C ALA A 445 21.20 -52.10 21.21
N GLN A 446 20.36 -51.59 20.31
CA GLN A 446 20.33 -50.19 19.86
C GLN A 446 19.58 -49.24 20.81
N MET A 447 19.13 -49.71 21.97
CA MET A 447 18.32 -48.89 22.88
C MET A 447 19.09 -47.69 23.44
N ASP A 448 20.41 -47.80 23.58
CA ASP A 448 21.27 -46.73 24.10
C ASP A 448 21.55 -45.65 23.04
N ASP A 449 21.39 -45.98 21.76
CA ASP A 449 21.50 -45.02 20.66
C ASP A 449 20.17 -44.25 20.49
N LYS A 450 20.18 -42.93 20.71
CA LYS A 450 18.97 -42.11 20.69
C LYS A 450 18.44 -41.85 19.27
N THR A 451 19.23 -42.09 18.23
CA THR A 451 18.79 -41.86 16.84
C THR A 451 17.92 -42.99 16.30
N GLU A 452 18.05 -44.20 16.86
CA GLU A 452 17.32 -45.38 16.38
C GLU A 452 15.87 -45.41 16.88
N PRO A 453 14.85 -45.62 16.03
CA PRO A 453 13.45 -45.53 16.42
C PRO A 453 13.00 -46.68 17.35
N MET A 454 12.00 -46.41 18.18
CA MET A 454 11.29 -47.44 18.96
C MET A 454 9.89 -47.71 18.38
N TYR A 455 9.36 -48.91 18.59
CA TYR A 455 8.10 -49.37 17.99
C TYR A 455 7.12 -49.90 19.03
N PHE A 456 6.52 -48.99 19.81
CA PHE A 456 5.49 -49.37 20.77
C PHE A 456 4.09 -49.09 20.24
N CYS A 457 3.17 -50.01 20.54
CA CYS A 457 1.74 -49.77 20.33
C CYS A 457 1.28 -48.57 21.18
N VAL A 458 0.58 -47.65 20.54
CA VAL A 458 -0.02 -46.44 21.12
C VAL A 458 -1.55 -46.53 21.05
N ASP A 459 -2.27 -45.55 21.59
CA ASP A 459 -3.71 -45.37 21.46
C ASP A 459 -4.14 -44.83 20.08
N GLU A 460 -5.45 -44.92 19.80
CA GLU A 460 -6.03 -44.54 18.50
C GLU A 460 -5.81 -43.06 18.18
N GLY A 461 -5.90 -42.18 19.17
CA GLY A 461 -5.74 -40.74 18.99
C GLY A 461 -4.33 -40.39 18.57
N ASN A 462 -3.33 -40.92 19.27
CA ASN A 462 -1.92 -40.70 18.92
C ASN A 462 -1.54 -41.29 17.56
N GLN A 463 -2.08 -42.45 17.20
CA GLN A 463 -1.79 -43.06 15.90
C GLN A 463 -2.45 -42.30 14.74
N LYS A 464 -3.69 -41.82 14.93
CA LYS A 464 -4.36 -40.93 13.95
C LYS A 464 -3.59 -39.62 13.75
N ARG A 465 -3.11 -39.01 14.83
CA ARG A 465 -2.26 -37.80 14.78
C ARG A 465 -0.95 -38.07 14.02
N ARG A 466 -0.29 -39.20 14.29
CA ARG A 466 0.95 -39.57 13.61
C ARG A 466 0.74 -39.71 12.10
N ASN A 467 -0.29 -40.45 11.69
CA ASN A 467 -0.60 -40.64 10.27
C ASN A 467 -0.96 -39.31 9.57
N LEU A 468 -1.70 -38.44 10.25
CA LEU A 468 -2.03 -37.11 9.72
C LEU A 468 -0.77 -36.24 9.57
N ALA A 469 0.12 -36.25 10.57
CA ALA A 469 1.36 -35.49 10.52
C ALA A 469 2.29 -35.98 9.40
N GLU A 470 2.38 -37.29 9.18
CA GLU A 470 3.15 -37.87 8.06
C GLU A 470 2.56 -37.47 6.71
N MET A 471 1.23 -37.51 6.55
CA MET A 471 0.56 -37.03 5.33
C MET A 471 0.90 -35.57 5.03
N LEU A 472 0.81 -34.67 6.02
CA LEU A 472 1.13 -33.25 5.87
C LEU A 472 2.61 -33.02 5.57
N ALA A 473 3.50 -33.81 6.16
CA ALA A 473 4.93 -33.71 5.91
C ALA A 473 5.34 -34.16 4.50
N MET A 474 4.52 -34.99 3.83
CA MET A 474 4.72 -35.44 2.45
C MET A 474 4.25 -34.42 1.41
N GLU A 475 3.48 -33.39 1.80
CA GLU A 475 3.03 -32.34 0.88
C GLU A 475 4.22 -31.52 0.35
N ALA A 476 4.25 -31.27 -0.97
CA ALA A 476 5.30 -30.45 -1.60
C ALA A 476 5.22 -28.99 -1.13
N GLY A 477 6.34 -28.43 -0.67
CA GLY A 477 6.36 -27.10 -0.03
C GLY A 477 5.66 -27.04 1.34
N GLY A 478 5.42 -28.20 1.95
CA GLY A 478 4.82 -28.34 3.27
C GLY A 478 5.80 -28.07 4.41
N TRP A 479 5.48 -28.61 5.58
CA TRP A 479 6.28 -28.45 6.81
C TRP A 479 7.07 -29.72 7.11
N GLU A 480 8.08 -29.59 7.97
CA GLU A 480 8.81 -30.74 8.49
C GLU A 480 7.96 -31.56 9.46
N LEU A 481 8.30 -32.85 9.58
CA LEU A 481 7.48 -33.81 10.30
C LEU A 481 7.33 -33.44 11.78
N GLU A 482 8.38 -32.90 12.37
CA GLU A 482 8.46 -32.44 13.75
C GLU A 482 7.41 -31.35 14.02
N TRP A 483 7.29 -30.39 13.11
CA TRP A 483 6.27 -29.34 13.16
C TRP A 483 4.87 -29.88 12.94
N CYS A 484 4.70 -30.81 11.99
CA CYS A 484 3.40 -31.46 11.74
C CYS A 484 2.93 -32.23 12.99
N ILE A 485 3.83 -32.92 13.69
CA ILE A 485 3.52 -33.65 14.94
C ILE A 485 3.13 -32.66 16.05
N ALA A 486 3.89 -31.59 16.22
CA ALA A 486 3.58 -30.52 17.18
C ALA A 486 2.17 -29.92 16.95
N ALA A 487 1.83 -29.64 15.69
CA ALA A 487 0.55 -29.08 15.30
C ALA A 487 -0.62 -30.06 15.58
N CYS A 488 -0.46 -31.34 15.23
CA CYS A 488 -1.45 -32.39 15.52
C CYS A 488 -1.61 -32.66 17.03
N GLU A 489 -0.57 -32.43 17.83
CA GLU A 489 -0.67 -32.50 19.29
C GLU A 489 -1.49 -31.33 19.87
N ALA A 490 -1.26 -30.10 19.39
CA ALA A 490 -1.92 -28.89 19.87
C ALA A 490 -3.41 -28.79 19.48
N GLU A 491 -3.73 -29.07 18.20
CA GLU A 491 -5.09 -28.88 17.65
C GLU A 491 -5.88 -30.19 17.47
N GLY A 492 -5.22 -31.34 17.61
CA GLY A 492 -5.82 -32.66 17.43
C GLY A 492 -5.88 -33.11 15.96
N ALA A 493 -6.93 -33.83 15.59
CA ALA A 493 -7.06 -34.47 14.28
C ALA A 493 -7.82 -33.63 13.22
N ASN A 494 -7.99 -32.32 13.45
CA ASN A 494 -8.66 -31.41 12.52
C ASN A 494 -7.63 -30.77 11.57
N ILE A 495 -7.71 -31.08 10.27
CA ILE A 495 -6.73 -30.69 9.25
C ILE A 495 -6.63 -29.16 9.12
N ASP A 496 -7.76 -28.44 9.11
CA ASP A 496 -7.78 -26.99 8.89
C ASP A 496 -7.11 -26.26 10.05
N LYS A 497 -7.44 -26.66 11.29
CA LYS A 497 -6.82 -26.07 12.49
C LYS A 497 -5.32 -26.35 12.56
N VAL A 498 -4.91 -27.57 12.20
CA VAL A 498 -3.50 -27.97 12.12
C VAL A 498 -2.76 -27.11 11.09
N ARG A 499 -3.33 -26.88 9.91
CA ARG A 499 -2.74 -26.01 8.88
C ARG A 499 -2.64 -24.54 9.33
N THR A 500 -3.67 -24.01 9.98
CA THR A 500 -3.63 -22.65 10.55
C THR A 500 -2.52 -22.52 11.60
N TRP A 501 -2.39 -23.50 12.50
CA TRP A 501 -1.33 -23.52 13.50
C TRP A 501 0.06 -23.58 12.83
N LEU A 502 0.25 -24.43 11.83
CA LEU A 502 1.50 -24.54 11.08
C LEU A 502 1.85 -23.25 10.34
N SER A 503 0.86 -22.61 9.72
CA SER A 503 1.04 -21.32 9.04
C SER A 503 1.48 -20.22 9.99
N ASN A 504 0.97 -20.23 11.23
CA ASN A 504 1.26 -19.21 12.21
C ASN A 504 2.61 -19.42 12.91
N TRP A 505 3.00 -20.69 13.15
CA TRP A 505 4.09 -21.00 14.09
C TRP A 505 5.28 -21.77 13.51
N ALA A 506 5.13 -22.41 12.34
CA ALA A 506 6.13 -23.30 11.79
C ALA A 506 6.73 -22.80 10.45
N PRO A 507 8.06 -22.77 10.29
CA PRO A 507 8.69 -22.43 9.02
C PRO A 507 8.35 -23.48 7.95
N ARG A 508 8.14 -23.03 6.71
CA ARG A 508 7.97 -23.93 5.57
C ARG A 508 9.31 -24.53 5.17
N LYS A 509 9.29 -25.73 4.59
CA LYS A 509 10.47 -26.30 3.94
C LYS A 509 10.92 -25.37 2.81
N ALA A 510 12.24 -25.16 2.72
CA ALA A 510 12.86 -24.42 1.63
C ALA A 510 12.72 -25.16 0.29
#